data_AF-A0A1F2RWM6-F1
#
_entry.id   AF-A0A1F2RWM6-F1
#
_cell.length_a   1.000
_cell.length_b   1.000
_cell.length_c   1.000
_cell.angle_alpha   90.00
_cell.angle_beta   90.00
_cell.angle_gamma   90.00
#
_symmetry.space_group_name_H-M   'P 1'
#
loop_
_entity.id
_entity.type
_entity.pdbx_description
1 polymer ?
#
loop_
_entity_poly.entity_id
_entity_poly.type
_entity_poly.pdbx_seq_one_letter_code
_entity_poly.pdbx_strand_id
1 'polypeptide(L)'
;MPKDLRSFLRDLIAARPGEVKRVTTAVDPRFGATAIAERFARDNQYPALYFEKVGASSIPLVLNLTATYDRLAVALETTLRELVPVFGERMTRPVPAREVPRESAPVKEQVWSGDGVDLGKLPLLTHNELDGGPYITSGIGIMRDPESGQVNAGLYRHQVYGRNELGVWFIDGHHGSYIYRRYEERGQPAPIAIAIGHHPAVVMGAVSRLPGIGGEFDAAGGLLGEAVELTRAETCDVPVPGRAEIVIEGEVIPHERRHEGPFGEWPGHYTADGPKPVIRVKTITMRRKPIYYDVFSANREHLVLGSLPRMGSIYRNVKQVVPGLAAVNVPAHSRMHCYLAIAKTRDAEVKKAAFAALNTEPENLKMIVVVDDDINVFNDGDVMWAIGTRFDAARDLLVIPRWSGPGGLLPVGWDYHPDGTRTPRMITATVIDATKPLPPAAYPPRAIVPAAAVDAANVAGITDLQQLPE
;
A
#
# COMPACT_ATOMS: atom_id res chain seq x y z
N MET A 1 -16.32 -0.78 20.89
CA MET A 1 -16.98 -0.99 19.58
C MET A 1 -15.94 -1.53 18.64
N PRO A 2 -16.23 -2.53 17.80
CA PRO A 2 -15.24 -3.05 16.87
C PRO A 2 -14.83 -1.98 15.86
N LYS A 3 -13.55 -1.98 15.50
CA LYS A 3 -12.86 -0.98 14.70
C LYS A 3 -13.26 -1.06 13.23
N ASP A 4 -13.54 0.10 12.66
CA ASP A 4 -13.92 0.30 11.26
C ASP A 4 -13.32 1.61 10.72
N LEU A 5 -13.69 2.02 9.50
CA LEU A 5 -13.21 3.30 8.95
C LEU A 5 -13.61 4.49 9.84
N ARG A 6 -14.83 4.45 10.42
CA ARG A 6 -15.37 5.56 11.20
C ARG A 6 -14.72 5.67 12.56
N SER A 7 -14.38 4.55 13.21
CA SER A 7 -13.57 4.58 14.43
C SER A 7 -12.21 5.17 14.16
N PHE A 8 -11.53 4.72 13.10
CA PHE A 8 -10.22 5.26 12.74
C PHE A 8 -10.25 6.76 12.48
N LEU A 9 -11.24 7.26 11.74
CA LEU A 9 -11.38 8.70 11.52
C LEU A 9 -11.55 9.48 12.83
N ARG A 10 -12.32 8.95 13.80
CA ARG A 10 -12.45 9.57 15.13
C ARG A 10 -11.13 9.56 15.90
N ASP A 11 -10.46 8.41 15.92
CA ASP A 11 -9.18 8.23 16.62
C ASP A 11 -8.11 9.17 16.04
N LEU A 12 -8.07 9.30 14.71
CA LEU A 12 -7.18 10.20 14.00
C LEU A 12 -7.46 11.68 14.32
N ILE A 13 -8.73 12.10 14.31
CA ILE A 13 -9.11 13.49 14.65
C ILE A 13 -8.70 13.81 16.10
N ALA A 14 -8.88 12.86 17.02
CA ALA A 14 -8.52 13.04 18.42
C ALA A 14 -7.00 13.07 18.63
N ALA A 15 -6.27 12.12 18.04
CA ALA A 15 -4.84 11.97 18.22
C ALA A 15 -4.03 13.06 17.49
N ARG A 16 -4.53 13.55 16.35
CA ARG A 16 -3.85 14.55 15.52
C ARG A 16 -4.80 15.63 14.99
N PRO A 17 -5.18 16.62 15.82
CA PRO A 17 -6.03 17.72 15.42
C PRO A 17 -5.48 18.45 14.18
N GLY A 18 -6.33 18.68 13.18
CA GLY A 18 -5.97 19.42 11.95
C GLY A 18 -5.45 18.57 10.78
N GLU A 19 -5.17 17.27 11.00
CA GLU A 19 -4.75 16.31 9.96
C GLU A 19 -5.88 15.91 9.01
N VAL A 20 -7.12 15.86 9.50
CA VAL A 20 -8.30 15.58 8.67
C VAL A 20 -8.94 16.91 8.25
N LYS A 21 -8.87 17.23 6.96
CA LYS A 21 -9.43 18.45 6.40
C LYS A 21 -10.73 18.15 5.68
N ARG A 22 -11.78 18.88 6.04
CA ARG A 22 -13.09 18.81 5.40
C ARG A 22 -13.11 19.72 4.18
N VAL A 23 -13.55 19.19 3.04
CA VAL A 23 -13.71 19.90 1.77
C VAL A 23 -15.20 20.01 1.47
N THR A 24 -15.75 21.21 1.66
CA THR A 24 -17.18 21.51 1.46
C THR A 24 -17.50 21.94 0.03
N THR A 25 -16.51 22.45 -0.69
CA THR A 25 -16.64 22.81 -2.12
C THR A 25 -16.90 21.55 -2.93
N ALA A 26 -17.87 21.61 -3.84
CA ALA A 26 -18.10 20.55 -4.81
C ALA A 26 -16.90 20.40 -5.73
N VAL A 27 -16.42 19.18 -5.93
CA VAL A 27 -15.29 18.89 -6.82
C VAL A 27 -15.72 17.99 -7.97
N ASP A 28 -15.07 18.18 -9.13
CA ASP A 28 -15.23 17.29 -10.28
C ASP A 28 -14.65 15.89 -9.95
N PRO A 29 -15.38 14.79 -10.22
CA PRO A 29 -14.85 13.43 -10.07
C PRO A 29 -13.62 13.17 -10.96
N ARG A 30 -13.50 13.90 -12.07
CA ARG A 30 -12.30 13.91 -12.89
C ARG A 30 -11.34 14.98 -12.35
N PHE A 31 -10.26 14.52 -11.74
CA PHE A 31 -9.14 15.32 -11.23
C PHE A 31 -9.44 16.27 -10.07
N GLY A 32 -10.69 16.64 -9.78
CA GLY A 32 -10.99 17.68 -8.77
C GLY A 32 -10.51 17.28 -7.36
N ALA A 33 -10.83 16.06 -6.93
CA ALA A 33 -10.38 15.55 -5.63
C ALA A 33 -8.86 15.37 -5.56
N THR A 34 -8.26 14.80 -6.60
CA THR A 34 -6.81 14.56 -6.68
C THR A 34 -6.01 15.86 -6.83
N ALA A 35 -6.54 16.88 -7.51
CA ALA A 35 -5.93 18.20 -7.64
C ALA A 35 -5.80 18.91 -6.28
N ILE A 36 -6.78 18.75 -5.38
CA ILE A 36 -6.68 19.29 -4.02
C ILE A 36 -5.57 18.58 -3.25
N ALA A 37 -5.50 17.25 -3.32
CA ALA A 37 -4.41 16.49 -2.69
C ALA A 37 -3.03 16.90 -3.24
N GLU A 38 -2.91 17.04 -4.56
CA GLU A 38 -1.70 17.53 -5.23
C GLU A 38 -1.30 18.94 -4.82
N ARG A 39 -2.26 19.85 -4.65
CA ARG A 39 -1.96 21.22 -4.23
C ARG A 39 -1.30 21.25 -2.85
N PHE A 40 -1.76 20.42 -1.92
CA PHE A 40 -1.11 20.23 -0.61
C PHE A 40 0.27 19.56 -0.76
N ALA A 41 0.40 18.56 -1.63
CA ALA A 41 1.65 17.84 -1.85
C ALA A 41 2.78 18.77 -2.33
N ARG A 42 2.47 19.82 -3.11
CA ARG A 42 3.44 20.85 -3.54
C ARG A 42 4.11 21.59 -2.37
N ASP A 43 3.44 21.67 -1.22
CA ASP A 43 3.95 22.27 0.01
C ASP A 43 4.44 21.19 1.00
N ASN A 44 4.68 19.95 0.52
CA ASN A 44 5.05 18.77 1.31
C ASN A 44 4.04 18.45 2.43
N GLN A 45 2.76 18.75 2.20
CA GLN A 45 1.66 18.48 3.12
C GLN A 45 0.77 17.36 2.56
N TYR A 46 0.36 16.45 3.43
CA TYR A 46 -0.44 15.28 3.03
C TYR A 46 -1.61 15.05 4.00
N PRO A 47 -2.54 16.01 4.17
CA PRO A 47 -3.68 15.84 5.07
C PRO A 47 -4.63 14.76 4.54
N ALA A 48 -5.31 14.05 5.45
CA ALA A 48 -6.48 13.25 5.05
C ALA A 48 -7.60 14.21 4.62
N LEU A 49 -8.25 13.93 3.50
CA LEU A 49 -9.27 14.80 2.91
C LEU A 49 -10.63 14.13 2.97
N TYR A 50 -11.60 14.81 3.58
CA TYR A 50 -13.00 14.39 3.63
C TYR A 50 -13.83 15.32 2.75
N PHE A 51 -14.21 14.84 1.57
CA PHE A 51 -15.01 15.57 0.60
C PHE A 51 -16.49 15.32 0.83
N GLU A 52 -17.28 16.38 0.94
CA GLU A 52 -18.73 16.24 1.13
C GLU A 52 -19.48 16.00 -0.17
N LYS A 53 -18.94 16.50 -1.29
CA LYS A 53 -19.60 16.46 -2.59
C LYS A 53 -18.59 16.28 -3.72
N VAL A 54 -18.65 15.11 -4.36
CA VAL A 54 -17.84 14.77 -5.54
C VAL A 54 -18.80 14.47 -6.68
N GLY A 55 -18.79 15.31 -7.71
CA GLY A 55 -19.72 15.23 -8.83
C GLY A 55 -21.19 15.27 -8.38
N ALA A 56 -21.99 14.34 -8.92
CA ALA A 56 -23.40 14.19 -8.59
C ALA A 56 -23.66 13.24 -7.40
N SER A 57 -22.62 12.57 -6.88
CA SER A 57 -22.76 11.64 -5.77
C SER A 57 -23.15 12.37 -4.48
N SER A 58 -24.11 11.81 -3.74
CA SER A 58 -24.44 12.22 -2.37
C SER A 58 -23.61 11.53 -1.30
N ILE A 59 -22.74 10.60 -1.70
CA ILE A 59 -21.86 9.84 -0.81
C ILE A 59 -20.56 10.63 -0.63
N PRO A 60 -20.17 10.98 0.62
CA PRO A 60 -18.90 11.64 0.87
C PRO A 60 -17.72 10.74 0.53
N LEU A 61 -16.61 11.34 0.14
CA LEU A 61 -15.39 10.66 -0.24
C LEU A 61 -14.25 10.97 0.74
N VAL A 62 -13.48 9.96 1.13
CA VAL A 62 -12.23 10.10 1.86
C VAL A 62 -11.07 9.72 0.95
N LEU A 63 -10.08 10.61 0.84
CA LEU A 63 -8.85 10.42 0.08
C LEU A 63 -7.65 10.78 0.95
N ASN A 64 -6.47 10.30 0.60
CA ASN A 64 -5.20 10.65 1.24
C ASN A 64 -5.15 10.24 2.72
N LEU A 65 -6.00 9.31 3.15
CA LEU A 65 -6.13 8.84 4.53
C LEU A 65 -4.87 8.13 5.00
N THR A 66 -4.21 7.36 4.14
CA THR A 66 -3.05 6.53 4.49
C THR A 66 -1.72 7.09 4.00
N ALA A 67 -1.68 8.36 3.58
CA ALA A 67 -0.50 8.99 2.97
C ALA A 67 0.65 9.38 3.91
N THR A 68 0.55 9.11 5.21
CA THR A 68 1.66 9.33 6.15
C THR A 68 1.83 8.14 7.09
N TYR A 69 3.08 7.84 7.43
CA TYR A 69 3.41 6.80 8.40
C TYR A 69 2.88 7.14 9.80
N ASP A 70 2.77 8.43 10.15
CA ASP A 70 2.15 8.89 11.40
C ASP A 70 0.72 8.39 11.55
N ARG A 71 -0.07 8.46 10.47
CA ARG A 71 -1.46 7.97 10.47
C ARG A 71 -1.52 6.44 10.51
N LEU A 72 -0.56 5.76 9.89
CA LEU A 72 -0.44 4.31 10.03
C LEU A 72 -0.01 3.89 11.44
N ALA A 73 0.79 4.69 12.13
CA ALA A 73 1.14 4.48 13.54
C ALA A 73 -0.08 4.64 14.45
N VAL A 74 -0.93 5.63 14.21
CA VAL A 74 -2.24 5.75 14.89
C VAL A 74 -3.10 4.51 14.61
N ALA A 75 -3.18 4.05 13.35
CA ALA A 75 -3.98 2.88 12.98
C ALA A 75 -3.53 1.59 13.69
N LEU A 76 -2.23 1.45 13.97
CA LEU A 76 -1.68 0.29 14.67
C LEU A 76 -1.46 0.56 16.17
N GLU A 77 -1.88 1.71 16.69
CA GLU A 77 -1.72 2.10 18.09
C GLU A 77 -0.26 1.96 18.57
N THR A 78 0.66 2.51 17.76
CA THR A 78 2.11 2.44 17.99
C THR A 78 2.78 3.78 17.67
N THR A 79 4.11 3.84 17.79
CA THR A 79 4.92 5.02 17.43
C THR A 79 5.55 4.85 16.05
N LEU A 80 5.99 5.94 15.42
CA LEU A 80 6.75 5.88 14.17
C LEU A 80 7.99 4.97 14.27
N ARG A 81 8.69 5.03 15.41
CA ARG A 81 9.91 4.25 15.67
C ARG A 81 9.64 2.75 15.67
N GLU A 82 8.54 2.35 16.31
CA GLU A 82 8.17 0.94 16.49
C GLU A 82 7.27 0.42 15.37
N LEU A 83 6.89 1.27 14.40
CA LEU A 83 5.87 0.95 13.39
C LEU A 83 6.21 -0.30 12.59
N VAL A 84 7.44 -0.40 12.06
CA VAL A 84 7.88 -1.52 11.23
C VAL A 84 8.02 -2.82 12.04
N PRO A 85 8.70 -2.83 13.21
CA PRO A 85 8.73 -4.01 14.09
C PRO A 85 7.35 -4.50 14.51
N VAL A 86 6.47 -3.59 14.97
CA VAL A 86 5.11 -3.93 15.43
C VAL A 86 4.28 -4.51 14.29
N PHE A 87 4.37 -3.93 13.08
CA PHE A 87 3.73 -4.52 11.91
C PHE A 87 4.23 -5.95 11.66
N GLY A 88 5.55 -6.14 11.59
CA GLY A 88 6.16 -7.43 11.33
C GLY A 88 5.78 -8.51 12.36
N GLU A 89 5.71 -8.15 13.64
CA GLU A 89 5.29 -9.04 14.74
C GLU A 89 3.81 -9.38 14.66
N ARG A 90 2.92 -8.39 14.50
CA ARG A 90 1.47 -8.63 14.49
C ARG A 90 1.05 -9.52 13.32
N MET A 91 1.77 -9.46 12.20
CA MET A 91 1.55 -10.35 11.06
C MET A 91 1.86 -11.84 11.36
N THR A 92 2.58 -12.17 12.43
CA THR A 92 2.79 -13.57 12.85
C THR A 92 1.82 -14.02 13.95
N ARG A 93 0.94 -13.13 14.40
CA ARG A 93 -0.04 -13.36 15.47
C ARG A 93 -1.45 -13.08 14.94
N PRO A 94 -1.91 -13.84 13.91
CA PRO A 94 -3.22 -13.63 13.32
C PRO A 94 -4.32 -13.81 14.37
N VAL A 95 -5.38 -13.01 14.25
CA VAL A 95 -6.59 -13.15 15.06
C VAL A 95 -7.69 -13.64 14.12
N PRO A 96 -8.19 -14.87 14.29
CA PRO A 96 -9.18 -15.44 13.38
C PRO A 96 -10.38 -14.53 13.17
N ALA A 97 -10.77 -14.33 11.91
CA ALA A 97 -11.96 -13.58 11.56
C ALA A 97 -13.21 -14.22 12.17
N ARG A 98 -14.20 -13.38 12.48
CA ARG A 98 -15.44 -13.82 13.15
C ARG A 98 -16.63 -13.65 12.22
N GLU A 99 -17.34 -14.73 11.93
CA GLU A 99 -18.62 -14.65 11.24
C GLU A 99 -19.68 -13.99 12.15
N VAL A 100 -20.42 -13.04 11.60
CA VAL A 100 -21.54 -12.36 12.27
C VAL A 100 -22.81 -12.46 11.43
N PRO A 101 -24.00 -12.55 12.06
CA PRO A 101 -25.26 -12.54 11.35
C PRO A 101 -25.42 -11.29 10.48
N ARG A 102 -26.17 -11.42 9.38
CA ARG A 102 -26.45 -10.32 8.44
C ARG A 102 -26.99 -9.08 9.14
N GLU A 103 -27.84 -9.27 10.14
CA GLU A 103 -28.51 -8.22 10.91
C GLU A 103 -27.53 -7.42 11.79
N SER A 104 -26.38 -8.02 12.11
CA SER A 104 -25.31 -7.40 12.90
C SER A 104 -24.26 -6.71 12.02
N ALA A 105 -24.39 -6.77 10.69
CA ALA A 105 -23.43 -6.22 9.74
C ALA A 105 -23.95 -4.88 9.16
N PRO A 106 -23.43 -3.71 9.59
CA PRO A 106 -23.87 -2.41 9.10
C PRO A 106 -23.80 -2.26 7.58
N VAL A 107 -22.88 -2.95 6.90
CA VAL A 107 -22.77 -2.91 5.43
C VAL A 107 -24.01 -3.43 4.71
N LYS A 108 -24.92 -4.12 5.40
CA LYS A 108 -26.16 -4.70 4.86
C LYS A 108 -27.40 -3.82 5.10
N GLU A 109 -27.23 -2.59 5.62
CA GLU A 109 -28.32 -1.68 5.94
C GLU A 109 -29.08 -1.14 4.72
N GLN A 110 -28.42 -1.06 3.56
CA GLN A 110 -29.00 -0.70 2.26
C GLN A 110 -28.54 -1.70 1.20
N VAL A 111 -29.44 -2.05 0.27
CA VAL A 111 -29.18 -3.01 -0.81
C VAL A 111 -29.70 -2.43 -2.13
N TRP A 112 -28.85 -2.34 -3.13
CA TRP A 112 -29.20 -2.05 -4.51
C TRP A 112 -29.01 -3.33 -5.34
N SER A 113 -30.10 -3.89 -5.85
CA SER A 113 -30.09 -5.13 -6.64
C SER A 113 -30.95 -4.97 -7.90
N GLY A 114 -30.76 -5.85 -8.88
CA GLY A 114 -31.47 -5.79 -10.16
C GLY A 114 -31.32 -4.43 -10.84
N ASP A 115 -32.44 -3.83 -11.26
CA ASP A 115 -32.47 -2.48 -11.86
C ASP A 115 -32.17 -1.36 -10.86
N GLY A 116 -31.88 -1.65 -9.60
CA GLY A 116 -31.37 -0.67 -8.63
C GLY A 116 -29.85 -0.44 -8.73
N VAL A 117 -29.10 -1.39 -9.30
CA VAL A 117 -27.63 -1.34 -9.38
C VAL A 117 -27.20 -0.21 -10.29
N ASP A 118 -26.37 0.69 -9.77
CA ASP A 118 -25.79 1.79 -10.54
C ASP A 118 -24.50 2.28 -9.88
N LEU A 119 -23.36 1.93 -10.49
CA LEU A 119 -22.03 2.36 -10.06
C LEU A 119 -21.86 3.88 -10.18
N GLY A 120 -22.57 4.54 -11.10
CA GLY A 120 -22.47 5.99 -11.33
C GLY A 120 -22.98 6.85 -10.16
N LYS A 121 -23.66 6.24 -9.17
CA LYS A 121 -24.07 6.89 -7.92
C LYS A 121 -22.93 6.98 -6.90
N LEU A 122 -21.83 6.24 -7.09
CA LEU A 122 -20.64 6.31 -6.27
C LEU A 122 -19.74 7.48 -6.71
N PRO A 123 -18.95 8.10 -5.82
CA PRO A 123 -18.05 9.20 -6.15
C PRO A 123 -16.76 8.66 -6.82
N LEU A 124 -16.89 8.05 -7.99
CA LEU A 124 -15.80 7.39 -8.71
C LEU A 124 -14.82 8.40 -9.30
N LEU A 125 -13.53 8.26 -9.01
CA LEU A 125 -12.51 9.22 -9.43
C LEU A 125 -11.77 8.79 -10.70
N THR A 126 -11.51 9.75 -11.58
CA THR A 126 -10.40 9.67 -12.55
C THR A 126 -9.23 10.43 -11.96
N HIS A 127 -8.13 9.75 -11.66
CA HIS A 127 -7.11 10.28 -10.75
C HIS A 127 -6.08 11.13 -11.49
N ASN A 128 -5.57 10.61 -12.60
CA ASN A 128 -4.44 11.16 -13.35
C ASN A 128 -4.82 11.41 -14.81
N GLU A 129 -4.11 12.35 -15.45
CA GLU A 129 -4.47 12.93 -16.76
C GLU A 129 -4.81 11.91 -17.86
N LEU A 130 -4.00 10.86 -17.98
CA LEU A 130 -4.14 9.83 -19.01
C LEU A 130 -4.90 8.59 -18.54
N ASP A 131 -5.45 8.56 -17.32
CA ASP A 131 -6.23 7.40 -16.87
C ASP A 131 -7.38 7.10 -17.86
N GLY A 132 -7.55 5.83 -18.23
CA GLY A 132 -8.54 5.38 -19.21
C GLY A 132 -10.00 5.60 -18.81
N GLY A 133 -10.25 6.05 -17.57
CA GLY A 133 -11.57 6.35 -17.05
C GLY A 133 -11.61 6.41 -15.52
N PRO A 134 -12.79 6.37 -14.91
CA PRO A 134 -12.94 6.28 -13.47
C PRO A 134 -12.53 4.90 -12.94
N TYR A 135 -11.92 4.86 -11.75
CA TYR A 135 -11.48 3.64 -11.09
C TYR A 135 -11.96 3.54 -9.65
N ILE A 136 -12.21 2.32 -9.20
CA ILE A 136 -12.21 1.96 -7.78
C ILE A 136 -10.79 1.50 -7.44
N THR A 137 -10.09 2.23 -6.57
CA THR A 137 -8.66 1.96 -6.28
C THR A 137 -8.42 1.39 -4.88
N SER A 138 -9.36 1.60 -3.96
CA SER A 138 -9.32 1.11 -2.57
C SER A 138 -10.02 -0.24 -2.38
N GLY A 139 -10.54 -0.84 -3.46
CA GLY A 139 -11.39 -2.02 -3.44
C GLY A 139 -10.63 -3.28 -3.03
N ILE A 140 -11.01 -3.87 -1.89
CA ILE A 140 -10.55 -5.20 -1.49
C ILE A 140 -11.40 -6.21 -2.26
N GLY A 141 -10.84 -6.77 -3.33
CA GLY A 141 -11.45 -7.86 -4.10
C GLY A 141 -11.31 -9.18 -3.35
N ILE A 142 -12.44 -9.85 -3.15
CA ILE A 142 -12.59 -11.06 -2.35
C ILE A 142 -13.10 -12.16 -3.25
N MET A 143 -12.35 -13.25 -3.32
CA MET A 143 -12.68 -14.40 -4.16
C MET A 143 -12.44 -15.69 -3.37
N ARG A 144 -13.33 -16.67 -3.58
CA ARG A 144 -13.14 -18.02 -3.05
C ARG A 144 -12.46 -18.88 -4.10
N ASP A 145 -11.40 -19.57 -3.70
CA ASP A 145 -10.74 -20.55 -4.55
C ASP A 145 -11.64 -21.79 -4.76
N PRO A 146 -12.00 -22.15 -6.01
CA PRO A 146 -12.90 -23.27 -6.27
C PRO A 146 -12.23 -24.65 -6.12
N GLU A 147 -10.94 -24.69 -5.77
CA GLU A 147 -10.19 -25.91 -5.43
C GLU A 147 -10.06 -26.09 -3.92
N SER A 148 -9.43 -25.13 -3.23
CA SER A 148 -9.15 -25.26 -1.80
C SER A 148 -10.28 -24.77 -0.88
N GLY A 149 -11.23 -24.01 -1.41
CA GLY A 149 -12.27 -23.32 -0.62
C GLY A 149 -11.76 -22.12 0.17
N GLN A 150 -10.44 -21.84 0.15
CA GLN A 150 -9.84 -20.69 0.82
C GLN A 150 -10.29 -19.37 0.17
N VAL A 151 -10.28 -18.29 0.95
CA VAL A 151 -10.73 -16.97 0.50
C VAL A 151 -9.53 -16.05 0.41
N ASN A 152 -9.24 -15.55 -0.79
CA ASN A 152 -8.29 -14.46 -0.97
C ASN A 152 -9.02 -13.13 -0.78
N ALA A 153 -8.39 -12.20 -0.06
CA ALA A 153 -8.75 -10.79 -0.06
C ALA A 153 -7.52 -9.95 -0.48
N GLY A 154 -7.59 -9.30 -1.64
CA GLY A 154 -6.49 -8.53 -2.19
C GLY A 154 -6.93 -7.15 -2.66
N LEU A 155 -6.04 -6.16 -2.62
CA LEU A 155 -6.33 -4.84 -3.19
C LEU A 155 -6.12 -4.89 -4.72
N TYR A 156 -7.20 -4.70 -5.47
CA TYR A 156 -7.17 -4.68 -6.93
C TYR A 156 -7.83 -3.39 -7.43
N ARG A 157 -7.33 -2.84 -8.53
CA ARG A 157 -8.02 -1.72 -9.18
C ARG A 157 -9.12 -2.23 -10.10
N HIS A 158 -10.18 -1.44 -10.19
CA HIS A 158 -11.32 -1.75 -11.04
C HIS A 158 -11.72 -0.55 -11.90
N GLN A 159 -11.50 -0.63 -13.21
CA GLN A 159 -11.97 0.41 -14.13
C GLN A 159 -13.48 0.32 -14.27
N VAL A 160 -14.18 1.45 -14.25
CA VAL A 160 -15.63 1.47 -14.42
C VAL A 160 -15.97 1.63 -15.90
N TYR A 161 -16.69 0.65 -16.44
CA TYR A 161 -17.05 0.59 -17.86
C TYR A 161 -18.47 1.07 -18.16
N GLY A 162 -19.32 1.12 -17.13
CA GLY A 162 -20.70 1.51 -17.26
C GLY A 162 -21.44 1.36 -15.93
N ARG A 163 -22.76 1.18 -16.04
CA ARG A 163 -23.68 1.15 -14.91
C ARG A 163 -23.43 0.00 -13.92
N ASN A 164 -23.07 -1.18 -14.43
CA ASN A 164 -22.90 -2.40 -13.63
C ASN A 164 -21.73 -3.28 -14.14
N GLU A 165 -20.78 -2.69 -14.86
CA GLU A 165 -19.64 -3.40 -15.42
C GLU A 165 -18.33 -2.75 -14.95
N LEU A 166 -17.41 -3.60 -14.51
CA LEU A 166 -16.07 -3.22 -14.10
C LEU A 166 -15.02 -4.04 -14.85
N GLY A 167 -13.83 -3.48 -15.06
CA GLY A 167 -12.62 -4.25 -15.31
C GLY A 167 -11.99 -4.66 -13.99
N VAL A 168 -11.15 -5.69 -14.00
CA VAL A 168 -10.25 -5.99 -12.88
C VAL A 168 -8.90 -6.40 -13.42
N TRP A 169 -7.84 -5.84 -12.84
CA TRP A 169 -6.49 -6.28 -13.16
C TRP A 169 -5.91 -7.15 -12.04
N PHE A 170 -5.87 -8.46 -12.30
CA PHE A 170 -5.02 -9.39 -11.57
C PHE A 170 -3.63 -9.46 -12.22
N ILE A 171 -2.58 -9.08 -11.49
CA ILE A 171 -1.20 -9.37 -11.91
C ILE A 171 -1.01 -10.89 -11.83
N ASP A 172 -0.34 -11.49 -12.81
CA ASP A 172 -0.23 -12.96 -12.96
C ASP A 172 0.27 -13.69 -11.70
N GLY A 173 1.18 -13.07 -10.93
CA GLY A 173 1.71 -13.63 -9.68
C GLY A 173 0.78 -13.52 -8.47
N HIS A 174 -0.35 -12.81 -8.56
CA HIS A 174 -1.26 -12.58 -7.44
C HIS A 174 -2.30 -13.71 -7.29
N HIS A 175 -2.72 -13.98 -6.05
CA HIS A 175 -3.69 -15.04 -5.74
C HIS A 175 -5.01 -14.91 -6.50
N GLY A 176 -5.53 -13.69 -6.70
CA GLY A 176 -6.73 -13.45 -7.52
C GLY A 176 -6.58 -13.93 -8.97
N SER A 177 -5.37 -13.86 -9.55
CA SER A 177 -5.11 -14.37 -10.91
C SER A 177 -5.22 -15.89 -10.95
N TYR A 178 -4.61 -16.60 -9.98
CA TYR A 178 -4.71 -18.05 -9.90
C TYR A 178 -6.14 -18.53 -9.69
N ILE A 179 -6.90 -17.88 -8.80
CA ILE A 179 -8.30 -18.20 -8.54
C ILE A 179 -9.14 -17.98 -9.80
N TYR A 180 -9.01 -16.82 -10.44
CA TYR A 180 -9.74 -16.52 -11.66
C TYR A 180 -9.43 -17.51 -12.78
N ARG A 181 -8.15 -17.85 -12.99
CA ARG A 181 -7.74 -18.82 -14.02
C ARG A 181 -8.40 -20.18 -13.82
N ARG A 182 -8.52 -20.66 -12.58
CA ARG A 182 -9.20 -21.93 -12.26
C ARG A 182 -10.70 -21.90 -12.61
N TYR A 183 -11.38 -20.79 -12.36
CA TYR A 183 -12.77 -20.62 -12.79
C TYR A 183 -12.89 -20.55 -14.31
N GLU A 184 -12.00 -19.81 -14.96
CA GLU A 184 -11.96 -19.65 -16.40
C GLU A 184 -11.71 -20.97 -17.13
N GLU A 185 -10.75 -21.79 -16.67
CA GLU A 185 -10.47 -23.12 -17.21
C GLU A 185 -11.69 -24.07 -17.09
N ARG A 186 -12.59 -23.82 -16.12
CA ARG A 186 -13.85 -24.56 -15.95
C ARG A 186 -15.01 -23.96 -16.75
N GLY A 187 -14.81 -22.84 -17.45
CA GLY A 187 -15.88 -22.10 -18.12
C GLY A 187 -16.92 -21.54 -17.15
N GLN A 188 -16.57 -21.33 -15.87
CA GLN A 188 -17.48 -20.89 -14.82
C GLN A 188 -17.24 -19.40 -14.49
N PRO A 189 -18.29 -18.60 -14.24
CA PRO A 189 -18.13 -17.28 -13.64
C PRO A 189 -17.47 -17.38 -12.26
N ALA A 190 -16.49 -16.51 -12.01
CA ALA A 190 -15.80 -16.45 -10.73
C ALA A 190 -16.52 -15.48 -9.79
N PRO A 191 -17.12 -15.94 -8.67
CA PRO A 191 -17.76 -15.03 -7.72
C PRO A 191 -16.74 -14.07 -7.11
N ILE A 192 -17.08 -12.79 -7.08
CA ILE A 192 -16.24 -11.74 -6.50
C ILE A 192 -17.08 -10.75 -5.70
N ALA A 193 -16.54 -10.29 -4.58
CA ALA A 193 -17.03 -9.11 -3.86
C ALA A 193 -15.91 -8.08 -3.73
N ILE A 194 -16.23 -6.80 -3.78
CA ILE A 194 -15.29 -5.69 -3.65
C ILE A 194 -15.72 -4.86 -2.44
N ALA A 195 -14.95 -4.92 -1.36
CA ALA A 195 -15.21 -4.15 -0.14
C ALA A 195 -14.47 -2.81 -0.17
N ILE A 196 -15.18 -1.72 0.12
CA ILE A 196 -14.70 -0.35 0.11
C ILE A 196 -14.96 0.29 1.48
N GLY A 197 -13.93 0.96 2.02
CA GLY A 197 -14.02 1.69 3.28
C GLY A 197 -14.02 0.77 4.49
N HIS A 198 -12.84 0.44 5.01
CA HIS A 198 -12.65 -0.23 6.29
C HIS A 198 -11.48 0.43 7.03
N HIS A 199 -11.25 0.03 8.28
CA HIS A 199 -10.08 0.42 9.05
C HIS A 199 -8.77 0.18 8.25
N PRO A 200 -7.79 1.11 8.22
CA PRO A 200 -6.57 0.96 7.42
C PRO A 200 -5.77 -0.33 7.66
N ALA A 201 -5.80 -0.86 8.88
CA ALA A 201 -5.20 -2.16 9.20
C ALA A 201 -5.77 -3.32 8.35
N VAL A 202 -7.07 -3.29 8.02
CA VAL A 202 -7.69 -4.30 7.16
C VAL A 202 -7.26 -4.14 5.70
N VAL A 203 -7.13 -2.89 5.24
CA VAL A 203 -6.59 -2.59 3.91
C VAL A 203 -5.13 -3.06 3.80
N MET A 204 -4.31 -2.80 4.82
CA MET A 204 -2.92 -3.28 4.87
C MET A 204 -2.83 -4.81 4.96
N GLY A 205 -3.77 -5.46 5.63
CA GLY A 205 -3.88 -6.93 5.62
C GLY A 205 -4.09 -7.48 4.20
N ALA A 206 -4.98 -6.87 3.42
CA ALA A 206 -5.23 -7.25 2.03
C ALA A 206 -4.07 -6.90 1.06
N VAL A 207 -3.21 -5.96 1.42
CA VAL A 207 -1.99 -5.61 0.66
C VAL A 207 -0.80 -6.51 1.05
N SER A 208 -0.86 -7.16 2.21
CA SER A 208 0.24 -7.99 2.72
C SER A 208 0.38 -9.29 1.92
N ARG A 209 1.62 -9.70 1.67
CA ARG A 209 1.92 -10.98 1.04
C ARG A 209 1.96 -12.08 2.08
N LEU A 210 0.92 -12.90 2.11
CA LEU A 210 0.87 -14.11 2.92
C LEU A 210 1.32 -15.33 2.10
N PRO A 211 1.95 -16.34 2.74
CA PRO A 211 2.21 -17.61 2.09
C PRO A 211 0.91 -18.35 1.75
N GLY A 212 0.72 -18.68 0.48
CA GLY A 212 -0.46 -19.42 0.02
C GLY A 212 -1.74 -18.55 -0.03
N ILE A 213 -2.80 -19.13 -0.60
CA ILE A 213 -4.09 -18.45 -0.76
C ILE A 213 -4.83 -18.43 0.58
N GLY A 214 -5.17 -17.24 1.06
CA GLY A 214 -6.04 -17.03 2.21
C GLY A 214 -5.33 -16.50 3.47
N GLY A 215 -6.12 -16.24 4.50
CA GLY A 215 -5.66 -15.75 5.81
C GLY A 215 -5.54 -14.23 5.92
N GLU A 216 -5.85 -13.46 4.88
CA GLU A 216 -5.68 -12.01 4.89
C GLU A 216 -6.57 -11.31 5.92
N PHE A 217 -7.78 -11.81 6.18
CA PHE A 217 -8.64 -11.29 7.25
C PHE A 217 -8.13 -11.63 8.65
N ASP A 218 -7.50 -12.78 8.84
CA ASP A 218 -6.93 -13.18 10.12
C ASP A 218 -5.66 -12.37 10.43
N ALA A 219 -4.82 -12.14 9.41
CA ALA A 219 -3.67 -11.26 9.50
C ALA A 219 -4.09 -9.80 9.77
N ALA A 220 -5.13 -9.32 9.09
CA ALA A 220 -5.76 -8.04 9.39
C ALA A 220 -6.23 -7.96 10.84
N GLY A 221 -6.82 -9.03 11.38
CA GLY A 221 -7.20 -9.10 12.79
C GLY A 221 -6.01 -9.01 13.74
N GLY A 222 -4.87 -9.63 13.39
CA GLY A 222 -3.60 -9.46 14.10
C GLY A 222 -3.12 -8.01 14.13
N LEU A 223 -3.17 -7.31 13.00
CA LEU A 223 -2.84 -5.88 12.91
C LEU A 223 -3.80 -5.02 13.74
N LEU A 224 -5.10 -5.32 13.68
CA LEU A 224 -6.18 -4.60 14.35
C LEU A 224 -6.17 -4.78 15.87
N GLY A 225 -5.69 -5.93 16.33
CA GLY A 225 -5.76 -6.37 17.73
C GLY A 225 -7.11 -7.02 18.11
N GLU A 226 -7.99 -7.23 17.13
CA GLU A 226 -9.28 -7.90 17.32
C GLU A 226 -9.74 -8.55 16.00
N ALA A 227 -10.70 -9.49 16.08
CA ALA A 227 -11.19 -10.20 14.91
C ALA A 227 -11.90 -9.26 13.91
N VAL A 228 -11.61 -9.45 12.61
CA VAL A 228 -12.41 -8.84 11.54
C VAL A 228 -13.77 -9.53 11.49
N GLU A 229 -14.85 -8.76 11.63
CA GLU A 229 -16.21 -9.29 11.51
C GLU A 229 -16.58 -9.49 10.02
N LEU A 230 -16.91 -10.72 9.66
CA LEU A 230 -17.31 -11.11 8.31
C LEU A 230 -18.79 -11.51 8.28
N THR A 231 -19.47 -11.23 7.18
CA THR A 231 -20.84 -11.70 6.92
C THR A 231 -20.94 -12.23 5.50
N ARG A 232 -21.98 -12.97 5.16
CA ARG A 232 -22.14 -13.48 3.79
C ARG A 232 -22.54 -12.36 2.82
N ALA A 233 -22.01 -12.42 1.60
CA ALA A 233 -22.54 -11.64 0.48
C ALA A 233 -24.00 -12.04 0.18
N GLU A 234 -24.76 -11.13 -0.45
CA GLU A 234 -26.17 -11.35 -0.81
C GLU A 234 -26.32 -12.26 -2.04
N THR A 235 -25.37 -12.17 -2.99
CA THR A 235 -25.50 -12.78 -4.32
C THR A 235 -24.36 -13.71 -4.71
N CYS A 236 -23.32 -13.84 -3.89
CA CYS A 236 -22.22 -14.76 -4.11
C CYS A 236 -21.78 -15.43 -2.79
N ASP A 237 -21.21 -16.65 -2.89
CA ASP A 237 -20.76 -17.42 -1.72
C ASP A 237 -19.34 -17.02 -1.26
N VAL A 238 -19.17 -15.72 -0.98
CA VAL A 238 -17.94 -15.13 -0.45
C VAL A 238 -18.24 -14.37 0.85
N PRO A 239 -17.37 -14.46 1.87
CA PRO A 239 -17.51 -13.65 3.07
C PRO A 239 -17.03 -12.22 2.79
N VAL A 240 -17.73 -11.22 3.31
CA VAL A 240 -17.41 -9.80 3.15
C VAL A 240 -17.29 -9.13 4.53
N PRO A 241 -16.43 -8.12 4.72
CA PRO A 241 -16.32 -7.42 5.98
C PRO A 241 -17.64 -6.74 6.35
N GLY A 242 -18.28 -7.18 7.45
CA GLY A 242 -19.59 -6.70 7.87
C GLY A 242 -19.60 -5.21 8.24
N ARG A 243 -18.42 -4.65 8.53
CA ARG A 243 -18.19 -3.24 8.87
C ARG A 243 -17.60 -2.39 7.74
N ALA A 244 -17.49 -2.94 6.54
CA ALA A 244 -17.16 -2.11 5.38
C ALA A 244 -18.26 -1.03 5.17
N GLU A 245 -17.89 0.07 4.51
CA GLU A 245 -18.85 1.11 4.17
C GLU A 245 -19.73 0.69 2.99
N ILE A 246 -19.13 0.08 1.97
CA ILE A 246 -19.77 -0.36 0.72
C ILE A 246 -19.18 -1.72 0.32
N VAL A 247 -20.01 -2.62 -0.20
CA VAL A 247 -19.61 -3.88 -0.84
C VAL A 247 -20.32 -3.99 -2.19
N ILE A 248 -19.54 -4.24 -3.24
CA ILE A 248 -20.04 -4.48 -4.61
C ILE A 248 -19.88 -5.97 -4.88
N GLU A 249 -20.96 -6.65 -5.24
CA GLU A 249 -21.01 -8.10 -5.45
C GLU A 249 -21.29 -8.42 -6.92
N GLY A 250 -20.59 -9.40 -7.46
CA GLY A 250 -20.74 -9.79 -8.85
C GLY A 250 -19.95 -11.03 -9.21
N GLU A 251 -19.71 -11.19 -10.51
CA GLU A 251 -18.96 -12.31 -11.06
C GLU A 251 -18.00 -11.82 -12.13
N VAL A 252 -16.77 -12.35 -12.11
CA VAL A 252 -15.82 -12.20 -13.22
C VAL A 252 -16.22 -13.19 -14.31
N ILE A 253 -16.47 -12.69 -15.51
CA ILE A 253 -16.99 -13.49 -16.62
C ILE A 253 -15.81 -14.24 -17.28
N PRO A 254 -15.92 -15.56 -17.50
CA PRO A 254 -14.86 -16.33 -18.15
C PRO A 254 -14.73 -15.92 -19.60
N HIS A 255 -13.50 -15.82 -20.11
CA HIS A 255 -13.14 -15.49 -21.50
C HIS A 255 -13.60 -14.13 -22.02
N GLU A 256 -14.33 -13.35 -21.24
CA GLU A 256 -14.72 -11.99 -21.59
C GLU A 256 -13.64 -11.00 -21.16
N ARG A 257 -13.24 -10.14 -22.07
CA ARG A 257 -12.22 -9.13 -21.85
C ARG A 257 -12.65 -7.80 -22.46
N ARG A 258 -12.30 -6.71 -21.80
CA ARG A 258 -12.41 -5.34 -22.34
C ARG A 258 -11.10 -4.60 -22.13
N HIS A 259 -10.79 -3.65 -23.00
CA HIS A 259 -9.60 -2.82 -22.86
C HIS A 259 -9.68 -2.01 -21.56
N GLU A 260 -8.68 -2.19 -20.71
CA GLU A 260 -8.45 -1.43 -19.47
C GLU A 260 -7.25 -0.51 -19.65
N GLY A 261 -7.27 0.63 -18.97
CA GLY A 261 -6.14 1.55 -18.94
C GLY A 261 -6.11 2.58 -20.09
N PRO A 262 -4.99 3.32 -20.21
CA PRO A 262 -3.83 3.23 -19.32
C PRO A 262 -4.15 3.74 -17.91
N PHE A 263 -3.34 3.39 -16.92
CA PHE A 263 -3.56 3.76 -15.51
C PHE A 263 -2.25 4.23 -14.87
N GLY A 264 -2.31 5.28 -14.05
CA GLY A 264 -1.17 5.78 -13.30
C GLY A 264 -0.67 4.78 -12.24
N GLU A 265 0.41 4.07 -12.55
CA GLU A 265 0.98 3.06 -11.66
C GLU A 265 1.84 3.68 -10.55
N TRP A 266 2.10 2.90 -9.50
CA TRP A 266 2.91 3.34 -8.36
C TRP A 266 4.30 3.90 -8.73
N PRO A 267 4.97 3.53 -9.84
CA PRO A 267 6.22 4.19 -10.23
C PRO A 267 6.05 5.59 -10.82
N GLY A 268 4.81 6.11 -10.90
CA GLY A 268 4.51 7.40 -11.51
C GLY A 268 4.45 7.38 -13.04
N HIS A 269 4.28 6.20 -13.65
CA HIS A 269 4.31 6.04 -15.10
C HIS A 269 3.11 5.24 -15.60
N TYR A 270 2.71 5.50 -16.84
CA TYR A 270 1.69 4.74 -17.57
C TYR A 270 2.37 3.62 -18.35
N THR A 271 2.60 2.49 -17.69
CA THR A 271 3.30 1.37 -18.32
C THR A 271 2.39 0.22 -18.70
N ALA A 272 1.09 0.29 -18.44
CA ALA A 272 0.22 -0.84 -18.72
C ALA A 272 -1.23 -0.46 -19.01
N ASP A 273 -1.78 -1.24 -19.93
CA ASP A 273 -3.11 -1.18 -20.52
C ASP A 273 -3.44 -2.53 -21.18
N GLY A 274 -4.59 -2.64 -21.84
CA GLY A 274 -4.96 -3.77 -22.69
C GLY A 274 -6.10 -4.63 -22.13
N PRO A 275 -6.38 -5.79 -22.74
CA PRO A 275 -7.55 -6.59 -22.39
C PRO A 275 -7.48 -7.11 -20.95
N LYS A 276 -8.53 -6.89 -20.16
CA LYS A 276 -8.66 -7.36 -18.77
C LYS A 276 -10.04 -8.00 -18.52
N PRO A 277 -10.14 -8.97 -17.58
CA PRO A 277 -11.40 -9.59 -17.21
C PRO A 277 -12.49 -8.58 -16.84
N VAL A 278 -13.72 -8.90 -17.25
CA VAL A 278 -14.92 -8.09 -16.96
C VAL A 278 -15.66 -8.67 -15.76
N ILE A 279 -16.06 -7.82 -14.83
CA ILE A 279 -16.96 -8.13 -13.73
C ILE A 279 -18.35 -7.61 -14.09
N ARG A 280 -19.37 -8.46 -13.95
CA ARG A 280 -20.78 -8.04 -13.96
C ARG A 280 -21.27 -7.91 -12.53
N VAL A 281 -21.63 -6.69 -12.15
CA VAL A 281 -22.16 -6.37 -10.82
C VAL A 281 -23.63 -6.77 -10.73
N LYS A 282 -23.98 -7.51 -9.68
CA LYS A 282 -25.34 -7.99 -9.39
C LYS A 282 -26.00 -7.24 -8.23
N THR A 283 -25.21 -6.87 -7.22
CA THR A 283 -25.71 -6.21 -6.00
C THR A 283 -24.67 -5.24 -5.46
N ILE A 284 -25.13 -4.13 -4.87
CA ILE A 284 -24.31 -3.25 -4.05
C ILE A 284 -24.98 -3.14 -2.67
N THR A 285 -24.27 -3.51 -1.61
CA THR A 285 -24.72 -3.32 -0.22
C THR A 285 -23.92 -2.22 0.45
N MET A 286 -24.53 -1.40 1.29
CA MET A 286 -23.83 -0.33 1.99
C MET A 286 -24.48 0.03 3.33
N ARG A 287 -23.70 0.73 4.17
CA ARG A 287 -24.23 1.39 5.38
C ARG A 287 -25.20 2.51 5.04
N ARG A 288 -26.05 2.90 5.98
CA ARG A 288 -26.76 4.19 5.94
C ARG A 288 -25.75 5.33 6.04
N LYS A 289 -25.80 6.25 5.08
CA LYS A 289 -24.83 7.35 4.92
C LYS A 289 -23.41 6.80 4.82
N PRO A 290 -23.09 6.04 3.77
CA PRO A 290 -21.77 5.41 3.63
C PRO A 290 -20.69 6.47 3.40
N ILE A 291 -19.45 6.11 3.65
CA ILE A 291 -18.26 6.88 3.24
C ILE A 291 -17.54 6.09 2.16
N TYR A 292 -17.31 6.70 1.00
CA TYR A 292 -16.49 6.09 -0.04
C TYR A 292 -15.02 6.40 0.26
N TYR A 293 -14.23 5.39 0.58
CA TYR A 293 -12.77 5.55 0.70
C TYR A 293 -12.14 5.29 -0.66
N ASP A 294 -11.21 6.13 -1.12
CA ASP A 294 -10.42 5.91 -2.33
C ASP A 294 -8.92 6.04 -2.00
N VAL A 295 -8.06 5.43 -2.82
CA VAL A 295 -6.60 5.49 -2.66
C VAL A 295 -6.01 6.26 -3.83
N PHE A 296 -5.36 7.39 -3.57
CA PHE A 296 -4.81 8.19 -4.66
C PHE A 296 -3.70 7.44 -5.43
N SER A 297 -4.04 6.91 -6.61
CA SER A 297 -3.15 6.16 -7.50
C SER A 297 -1.94 6.98 -7.95
N ALA A 298 -0.84 6.29 -8.28
CA ALA A 298 0.49 6.87 -8.54
C ALA A 298 1.04 7.86 -7.48
N ASN A 299 0.37 8.03 -6.34
CA ASN A 299 0.68 9.10 -5.39
C ASN A 299 1.11 8.58 -4.01
N ARG A 300 1.45 9.51 -3.10
CA ARG A 300 2.00 9.20 -1.78
C ARG A 300 1.13 8.22 -0.99
N GLU A 301 -0.19 8.33 -1.06
CA GLU A 301 -1.08 7.39 -0.39
C GLU A 301 -0.87 5.94 -0.87
N HIS A 302 -0.95 5.72 -2.18
CA HIS A 302 -0.68 4.44 -2.81
C HIS A 302 0.72 3.93 -2.46
N LEU A 303 1.71 4.83 -2.41
CA LEU A 303 3.08 4.48 -2.08
C LEU A 303 3.25 4.04 -0.63
N VAL A 304 2.76 4.82 0.34
CA VAL A 304 2.90 4.56 1.77
C VAL A 304 2.14 3.29 2.17
N LEU A 305 0.90 3.14 1.69
CA LEU A 305 0.05 1.98 1.96
C LEU A 305 0.70 0.66 1.53
N GLY A 306 1.44 0.68 0.42
CA GLY A 306 2.18 -0.48 -0.08
C GLY A 306 3.63 -0.61 0.43
N SER A 307 4.17 0.40 1.12
CA SER A 307 5.54 0.37 1.66
C SER A 307 5.60 -0.24 3.05
N LEU A 308 4.65 0.08 3.94
CA LEU A 308 4.67 -0.45 5.31
C LEU A 308 4.54 -1.98 5.37
N PRO A 309 3.58 -2.63 4.68
CA PRO A 309 3.49 -4.10 4.67
C PRO A 309 4.77 -4.77 4.19
N ARG A 310 5.42 -4.15 3.20
CA ARG A 310 6.69 -4.58 2.66
C ARG A 310 7.82 -4.47 3.69
N MET A 311 7.96 -3.31 4.34
CA MET A 311 8.96 -3.10 5.39
C MET A 311 8.80 -4.11 6.52
N GLY A 312 7.57 -4.40 6.95
CA GLY A 312 7.30 -5.39 8.01
C GLY A 312 7.72 -6.81 7.63
N SER A 313 7.43 -7.25 6.41
CA SER A 313 7.86 -8.57 5.90
C SER A 313 9.38 -8.66 5.77
N ILE A 314 10.03 -7.62 5.23
CA ILE A 314 11.49 -7.56 5.12
C ILE A 314 12.12 -7.59 6.52
N TYR A 315 11.64 -6.76 7.44
CA TYR A 315 12.13 -6.70 8.81
C TYR A 315 12.13 -8.09 9.45
N ARG A 316 10.99 -8.79 9.41
CA ARG A 316 10.87 -10.14 9.98
C ARG A 316 11.88 -11.12 9.37
N ASN A 317 11.90 -11.22 8.04
CA ASN A 317 12.70 -12.23 7.34
C ASN A 317 14.20 -11.94 7.44
N VAL A 318 14.60 -10.67 7.38
CA VAL A 318 16.00 -10.26 7.56
C VAL A 318 16.45 -10.47 9.01
N LYS A 319 15.61 -10.11 10.00
CA LYS A 319 15.93 -10.25 11.43
C LYS A 319 16.19 -11.72 11.82
N GLN A 320 15.53 -12.67 11.16
CA GLN A 320 15.77 -14.11 11.37
C GLN A 320 17.20 -14.55 11.03
N VAL A 321 17.81 -13.96 10.00
CA VAL A 321 19.15 -14.33 9.53
C VAL A 321 20.26 -13.36 9.96
N VAL A 322 19.88 -12.13 10.31
CA VAL A 322 20.76 -11.08 10.84
C VAL A 322 20.09 -10.48 12.10
N PRO A 323 20.33 -11.06 13.29
CA PRO A 323 19.75 -10.57 14.54
C PRO A 323 20.10 -9.10 14.86
N GLY A 324 21.24 -8.60 14.35
CA GLY A 324 21.67 -7.21 14.48
C GLY A 324 20.90 -6.19 13.61
N LEU A 325 19.87 -6.59 12.86
CA LEU A 325 19.04 -5.64 12.08
C LEU A 325 18.36 -4.62 13.01
N ALA A 326 18.70 -3.35 12.85
CA ALA A 326 18.19 -2.24 13.64
C ALA A 326 16.96 -1.59 13.01
N ALA A 327 16.99 -1.37 11.68
CA ALA A 327 15.89 -0.72 10.98
C ALA A 327 15.81 -1.14 9.50
N VAL A 328 14.60 -1.02 8.95
CA VAL A 328 14.29 -1.23 7.54
C VAL A 328 13.49 -0.05 7.03
N ASN A 329 13.90 0.52 5.91
CA ASN A 329 13.09 1.48 5.17
C ASN A 329 12.94 1.05 3.72
N VAL A 330 11.71 1.16 3.20
CA VAL A 330 11.42 1.17 1.76
C VAL A 330 10.90 2.58 1.49
N PRO A 331 11.74 3.49 0.96
CA PRO A 331 11.33 4.88 0.80
C PRO A 331 10.12 4.96 -0.12
N ALA A 332 9.07 5.66 0.34
CA ALA A 332 7.80 5.71 -0.41
C ALA A 332 8.00 6.27 -1.83
N HIS A 333 8.88 7.26 -2.01
CA HIS A 333 9.19 7.85 -3.31
C HIS A 333 10.05 6.95 -4.22
N SER A 334 10.64 5.88 -3.69
CA SER A 334 11.45 4.91 -4.44
C SER A 334 11.20 3.49 -3.93
N ARG A 335 9.95 3.00 -4.07
CA ARG A 335 9.47 1.71 -3.52
C ARG A 335 10.20 0.46 -4.01
N MET A 336 11.10 0.62 -4.99
CA MET A 336 11.97 -0.42 -5.51
C MET A 336 13.35 -0.47 -4.83
N HIS A 337 13.61 0.44 -3.90
CA HIS A 337 14.81 0.48 -3.08
C HIS A 337 14.49 0.04 -1.65
N CYS A 338 15.48 -0.52 -0.96
CA CYS A 338 15.38 -0.89 0.45
C CYS A 338 16.68 -0.53 1.16
N TYR A 339 16.56 0.14 2.29
CA TYR A 339 17.67 0.48 3.17
C TYR A 339 17.59 -0.37 4.43
N LEU A 340 18.72 -0.96 4.81
CA LEU A 340 18.86 -1.83 5.97
C LEU A 340 19.94 -1.27 6.89
N ALA A 341 19.59 -0.93 8.12
CA ALA A 341 20.57 -0.58 9.15
C ALA A 341 20.89 -1.81 9.99
N ILE A 342 22.17 -2.18 10.09
CA ILE A 342 22.61 -3.36 10.85
C ILE A 342 23.73 -3.03 11.84
N ALA A 343 23.61 -3.57 13.06
CA ALA A 343 24.73 -3.71 13.99
C ALA A 343 25.56 -4.93 13.54
N LYS A 344 26.44 -4.73 12.56
CA LYS A 344 27.20 -5.80 11.91
C LYS A 344 28.22 -6.42 12.87
N THR A 345 28.26 -7.75 12.93
CA THR A 345 29.29 -8.50 13.67
C THR A 345 30.20 -9.33 12.77
N ARG A 346 29.78 -9.57 11.52
CA ARG A 346 30.54 -10.29 10.47
C ARG A 346 30.27 -9.67 9.11
N ASP A 347 31.28 -9.50 8.26
CA ASP A 347 31.11 -8.91 6.93
C ASP A 347 30.10 -9.65 6.05
N ALA A 348 29.99 -10.97 6.23
CA ALA A 348 29.00 -11.79 5.52
C ALA A 348 27.53 -11.40 5.84
N GLU A 349 27.25 -10.68 6.93
CA GLU A 349 25.90 -10.28 7.32
C GLU A 349 25.28 -9.28 6.36
N VAL A 350 26.09 -8.45 5.68
CA VAL A 350 25.61 -7.53 4.65
C VAL A 350 24.92 -8.28 3.52
N LYS A 351 25.62 -9.27 2.94
CA LYS A 351 25.07 -10.10 1.86
C LYS A 351 23.88 -10.93 2.35
N LYS A 352 23.93 -11.49 3.56
CA LYS A 352 22.78 -12.22 4.15
C LYS A 352 21.54 -11.34 4.26
N ALA A 353 21.69 -10.12 4.78
CA ALA A 353 20.59 -9.17 4.92
C ALA A 353 20.02 -8.78 3.56
N ALA A 354 20.89 -8.45 2.60
CA ALA A 354 20.49 -8.05 1.27
C ALA A 354 19.76 -9.15 0.49
N PHE A 355 20.28 -10.38 0.50
CA PHE A 355 19.60 -11.51 -0.15
C PHE A 355 18.29 -11.88 0.54
N ALA A 356 18.21 -11.78 1.87
CA ALA A 356 16.94 -11.99 2.58
C ALA A 356 15.89 -10.93 2.22
N ALA A 357 16.29 -9.65 2.09
CA ALA A 357 15.39 -8.59 1.63
C ALA A 357 14.93 -8.81 0.18
N LEU A 358 15.87 -9.08 -0.73
CA LEU A 358 15.58 -9.39 -2.14
C LEU A 358 14.65 -10.59 -2.29
N ASN A 359 14.89 -11.68 -1.57
CA ASN A 359 14.04 -12.89 -1.61
C ASN A 359 12.67 -12.69 -0.96
N THR A 360 12.53 -11.71 -0.06
CA THR A 360 11.23 -11.37 0.53
C THR A 360 10.37 -10.62 -0.48
N GLU A 361 10.97 -9.79 -1.33
CA GLU A 361 10.28 -8.91 -2.28
C GLU A 361 10.90 -8.98 -3.69
N PRO A 362 10.95 -10.18 -4.31
CA PRO A 362 11.73 -10.39 -5.53
C PRO A 362 11.15 -9.69 -6.75
N GLU A 363 9.85 -9.42 -6.75
CA GLU A 363 9.11 -8.74 -7.81
C GLU A 363 8.99 -7.23 -7.55
N ASN A 364 9.74 -6.69 -6.60
CA ASN A 364 9.48 -5.36 -6.07
C ASN A 364 10.73 -4.60 -5.68
N LEU A 365 11.79 -5.26 -5.24
CA LEU A 365 13.06 -4.63 -4.94
C LEU A 365 14.06 -4.81 -6.07
N LYS A 366 14.89 -3.80 -6.29
CA LYS A 366 16.04 -3.85 -7.20
C LYS A 366 17.29 -3.20 -6.64
N MET A 367 17.21 -2.42 -5.55
CA MET A 367 18.39 -1.85 -4.92
C MET A 367 18.30 -2.06 -3.42
N ILE A 368 19.34 -2.64 -2.84
CA ILE A 368 19.51 -2.72 -1.40
C ILE A 368 20.71 -1.88 -1.01
N VAL A 369 20.54 -1.00 -0.03
CA VAL A 369 21.65 -0.30 0.63
C VAL A 369 21.73 -0.82 2.05
N VAL A 370 22.89 -1.34 2.44
CA VAL A 370 23.14 -1.79 3.81
C VAL A 370 24.07 -0.79 4.46
N VAL A 371 23.66 -0.26 5.62
CA VAL A 371 24.37 0.74 6.40
C VAL A 371 24.52 0.25 7.84
N ASP A 372 25.42 0.87 8.60
CA ASP A 372 25.52 0.59 10.04
C ASP A 372 24.29 1.14 10.80
N ASP A 373 24.10 0.69 12.03
CA ASP A 373 23.01 1.09 12.94
C ASP A 373 23.11 2.55 13.45
N ASP A 374 24.19 3.25 13.13
CA ASP A 374 24.36 4.69 13.36
C ASP A 374 23.78 5.58 12.24
N ILE A 375 23.17 4.98 11.21
CA ILE A 375 22.54 5.68 10.09
C ILE A 375 21.01 5.60 10.19
N ASN A 376 20.36 6.76 10.12
CA ASN A 376 18.91 6.85 10.03
C ASN A 376 18.43 6.53 8.61
N VAL A 377 17.98 5.29 8.40
CA VAL A 377 17.44 4.81 7.11
C VAL A 377 16.15 5.51 6.67
N PHE A 378 15.49 6.29 7.53
CA PHE A 378 14.32 7.10 7.16
C PHE A 378 14.70 8.51 6.66
N ASN A 379 16.00 8.84 6.63
CA ASN A 379 16.54 10.08 6.08
C ASN A 379 17.48 9.76 4.90
N ASP A 380 17.05 10.05 3.68
CA ASP A 380 17.85 9.79 2.48
C ASP A 380 19.21 10.50 2.52
N GLY A 381 19.29 11.70 3.11
CA GLY A 381 20.55 12.42 3.25
C GLY A 381 21.58 11.67 4.11
N ASP A 382 21.14 10.99 5.16
CA ASP A 382 22.02 10.20 6.03
C ASP A 382 22.49 8.91 5.34
N VAL A 383 21.61 8.27 4.56
CA VAL A 383 21.96 7.11 3.73
C VAL A 383 22.92 7.49 2.61
N MET A 384 22.67 8.59 1.91
CA MET A 384 23.57 9.09 0.87
C MET A 384 24.92 9.53 1.44
N TRP A 385 24.94 10.09 2.66
CA TRP A 385 26.20 10.37 3.38
C TRP A 385 26.99 9.08 3.66
N ALA A 386 26.32 8.01 4.08
CA ALA A 386 26.96 6.71 4.29
C ALA A 386 27.55 6.17 2.97
N ILE A 387 26.81 6.24 1.86
CA ILE A 387 27.33 5.85 0.53
C ILE A 387 28.54 6.71 0.15
N GLY A 388 28.47 8.03 0.33
CA GLY A 388 29.57 8.93 -0.05
C GLY A 388 30.85 8.75 0.79
N THR A 389 30.73 8.18 1.99
CA THR A 389 31.85 8.11 2.93
C THR A 389 32.33 6.70 3.24
N ARG A 390 31.52 5.65 3.04
CA ARG A 390 31.79 4.26 3.46
C ARG A 390 31.76 3.22 2.33
N PHE A 391 31.51 3.63 1.08
CA PHE A 391 31.35 2.71 -0.05
C PHE A 391 32.39 2.96 -1.15
N ASP A 392 33.07 1.90 -1.56
CA ASP A 392 33.93 1.85 -2.75
C ASP A 392 33.32 0.88 -3.78
N ALA A 393 32.84 1.41 -4.90
CA ALA A 393 32.09 0.65 -5.89
C ALA A 393 32.84 -0.58 -6.45
N ALA A 394 34.17 -0.55 -6.53
CA ALA A 394 34.92 -1.71 -7.04
C ALA A 394 34.90 -2.91 -6.08
N ARG A 395 34.62 -2.65 -4.80
CA ARG A 395 34.70 -3.64 -3.71
C ARG A 395 33.34 -3.97 -3.12
N ASP A 396 32.50 -2.96 -2.98
CA ASP A 396 31.34 -2.94 -2.11
C ASP A 396 30.02 -2.96 -2.90
N LEU A 397 30.09 -2.96 -4.24
CA LEU A 397 28.95 -3.11 -5.14
C LEU A 397 28.81 -4.56 -5.61
N LEU A 398 27.64 -5.14 -5.37
CA LEU A 398 27.23 -6.38 -6.02
C LEU A 398 26.15 -6.09 -7.07
N VAL A 399 26.38 -6.59 -8.29
CA VAL A 399 25.44 -6.48 -9.42
C VAL A 399 24.89 -7.86 -9.74
N ILE A 400 23.57 -8.01 -9.67
CA ILE A 400 22.86 -9.25 -9.98
C ILE A 400 22.09 -9.04 -11.29
N PRO A 401 22.58 -9.58 -12.42
CA PRO A 401 21.90 -9.44 -13.70
C PRO A 401 20.62 -10.27 -13.72
N ARG A 402 19.68 -9.90 -14.60
CA ARG A 402 18.45 -10.67 -14.87
C ARG A 402 17.61 -10.93 -13.60
N TRP A 403 17.44 -9.89 -12.81
CA TRP A 403 16.53 -9.87 -11.67
C TRP A 403 15.10 -9.55 -12.12
N SER A 404 14.11 -10.18 -11.49
CA SER A 404 12.69 -9.90 -11.77
C SER A 404 12.38 -8.44 -11.44
N GLY A 405 12.57 -8.06 -10.18
CA GLY A 405 12.27 -6.72 -9.67
C GLY A 405 10.85 -6.28 -10.04
N PRO A 406 10.55 -4.97 -10.07
CA PRO A 406 9.20 -4.51 -10.37
C PRO A 406 8.79 -4.60 -11.86
N GLY A 407 9.59 -5.30 -12.68
CA GLY A 407 9.24 -5.74 -14.03
C GLY A 407 8.53 -4.70 -14.89
N GLY A 408 7.40 -5.11 -15.48
CA GLY A 408 6.62 -4.34 -16.45
C GLY A 408 5.95 -3.06 -15.90
N LEU A 409 6.00 -2.81 -14.59
CA LEU A 409 5.52 -1.55 -14.02
C LEU A 409 6.58 -0.44 -14.08
N LEU A 410 7.87 -0.80 -14.18
CA LEU A 410 8.95 0.18 -14.32
C LEU A 410 9.32 0.43 -15.77
N PRO A 411 9.54 1.70 -16.19
CA PRO A 411 10.06 2.01 -17.52
C PRO A 411 11.36 1.27 -17.86
N VAL A 412 12.30 1.14 -16.91
CA VAL A 412 13.58 0.44 -17.11
C VAL A 412 13.45 -1.08 -17.32
N GLY A 413 12.26 -1.63 -17.08
CA GLY A 413 11.89 -3.02 -17.37
C GLY A 413 11.45 -3.25 -18.81
N TRP A 414 11.63 -2.27 -19.70
CA TRP A 414 11.30 -2.35 -21.12
C TRP A 414 12.49 -1.93 -21.98
N ASP A 415 12.67 -2.61 -23.12
CA ASP A 415 13.45 -2.09 -24.24
C ASP A 415 12.49 -1.33 -25.16
N TYR A 416 12.82 -0.09 -25.51
CA TYR A 416 12.01 0.78 -26.36
C TYR A 416 12.60 0.83 -27.77
N HIS A 417 11.76 0.57 -28.78
CA HIS A 417 12.19 0.46 -30.17
C HIS A 417 11.84 1.74 -30.96
N PRO A 418 12.60 2.08 -32.02
CA PRO A 418 12.34 3.28 -32.83
C PRO A 418 10.96 3.31 -33.51
N ASP A 419 10.31 2.16 -33.66
CA ASP A 419 8.95 2.02 -34.22
C ASP A 419 7.83 2.32 -33.20
N GLY A 420 8.20 2.69 -31.97
CA GLY A 420 7.27 2.99 -30.88
C GLY A 420 6.80 1.76 -30.11
N THR A 421 7.21 0.55 -30.50
CA THR A 421 6.94 -0.67 -29.74
C THR A 421 7.91 -0.79 -28.57
N ARG A 422 7.59 -1.69 -27.63
CA ARG A 422 8.46 -2.03 -26.52
C ARG A 422 8.39 -3.53 -26.23
N THR A 423 9.49 -4.07 -25.74
CA THR A 423 9.56 -5.48 -25.32
C THR A 423 9.96 -5.57 -23.85
N PRO A 424 9.34 -6.45 -23.06
CA PRO A 424 9.69 -6.60 -21.65
C PRO A 424 11.10 -7.17 -21.52
N ARG A 425 11.83 -6.74 -20.50
CA ARG A 425 13.17 -7.25 -20.17
C ARG A 425 13.34 -7.39 -18.67
N MET A 426 14.18 -8.34 -18.27
CA MET A 426 14.61 -8.41 -16.87
C MET A 426 15.56 -7.28 -16.54
N ILE A 427 15.48 -6.79 -15.30
CA ILE A 427 16.33 -5.69 -14.82
C ILE A 427 17.54 -6.23 -14.06
N THR A 428 18.31 -5.33 -13.48
CA THR A 428 19.43 -5.66 -12.60
C THR A 428 19.06 -5.30 -11.17
N ALA A 429 19.41 -6.17 -10.23
CA ALA A 429 19.44 -5.82 -8.81
C ALA A 429 20.85 -5.40 -8.38
N THR A 430 20.93 -4.45 -7.46
CA THR A 430 22.20 -3.96 -6.89
C THR A 430 22.17 -4.05 -5.38
N VAL A 431 23.29 -4.46 -4.78
CA VAL A 431 23.52 -4.35 -3.34
C VAL A 431 24.71 -3.42 -3.12
N ILE A 432 24.51 -2.39 -2.30
CA ILE A 432 25.50 -1.40 -1.90
C ILE A 432 25.83 -1.67 -0.43
N ASP A 433 27.06 -2.09 -0.16
CA ASP A 433 27.61 -2.16 1.20
C ASP A 433 28.21 -0.80 1.57
N ALA A 434 27.50 -0.05 2.40
CA ALA A 434 27.97 1.21 2.96
C ALA A 434 28.23 1.08 4.47
N THR A 435 28.67 -0.12 4.90
CA THR A 435 29.02 -0.40 6.30
C THR A 435 30.51 -0.18 6.59
N LYS A 436 30.84 0.17 7.83
CA LYS A 436 32.23 0.27 8.28
C LYS A 436 32.93 -1.12 8.25
N PRO A 437 34.25 -1.17 8.05
CA PRO A 437 35.00 -2.41 8.29
C PRO A 437 34.92 -2.80 9.77
N LEU A 438 34.93 -4.10 10.05
CA LEU A 438 34.86 -4.60 11.43
C LEU A 438 36.18 -4.40 12.19
N PRO A 439 36.14 -4.33 13.53
CA PRO A 439 37.34 -4.41 14.35
C PRO A 439 38.19 -5.65 14.00
N PRO A 440 39.53 -5.54 14.05
CA PRO A 440 40.31 -4.45 14.64
C PRO A 440 40.58 -3.26 13.70
N ALA A 441 39.99 -3.23 12.50
CA ALA A 441 40.16 -2.09 11.60
C ALA A 441 39.64 -0.80 12.28
N ALA A 442 40.48 0.22 12.33
CA ALA A 442 40.09 1.54 12.81
C ALA A 442 39.39 2.29 11.68
N TYR A 443 38.17 2.76 11.93
CA TYR A 443 37.46 3.65 11.03
C TYR A 443 37.35 5.04 11.66
N PRO A 444 37.58 6.14 10.93
CA PRO A 444 37.46 7.48 11.49
C PRO A 444 36.08 7.72 12.12
N PRO A 445 36.00 8.28 13.33
CA PRO A 445 34.71 8.54 13.97
C PRO A 445 33.94 9.63 13.22
N ARG A 446 32.60 9.54 13.22
CA ARG A 446 31.73 10.61 12.74
C ARG A 446 31.85 11.82 13.66
N ALA A 447 32.01 13.01 13.09
CA ALA A 447 31.93 14.25 13.87
C ALA A 447 30.48 14.45 14.35
N ILE A 448 30.28 14.43 15.66
CA ILE A 448 28.96 14.60 16.31
C ILE A 448 29.09 15.55 17.50
N VAL A 449 28.03 16.31 17.76
CA VAL A 449 27.87 17.00 19.04
C VAL A 449 27.46 15.95 20.09
N PRO A 450 28.09 15.91 21.28
CA PRO A 450 27.70 14.96 22.33
C PRO A 450 26.20 15.04 22.63
N ALA A 451 25.52 13.90 22.68
CA ALA A 451 24.07 13.85 22.89
C ALA A 451 23.63 14.62 24.16
N ALA A 452 24.36 14.47 25.27
CA ALA A 452 24.09 15.20 26.50
C ALA A 452 24.15 16.72 26.34
N ALA A 453 25.01 17.24 25.44
CA ALA A 453 25.08 18.67 25.15
C ALA A 453 23.93 19.12 24.25
N VAL A 454 23.51 18.29 23.29
CA VAL A 454 22.33 18.54 22.44
C VAL A 454 21.06 18.56 23.30
N ASP A 455 20.88 17.57 24.17
CA ASP A 455 19.70 17.44 25.03
C ASP A 455 19.60 18.56 26.08
N ALA A 456 20.74 19.09 26.54
CA ALA A 456 20.80 20.22 27.46
C ALA A 456 20.57 21.58 26.78
N ALA A 457 20.59 21.65 25.45
CA ALA A 457 20.47 22.92 24.72
C ALA A 457 19.05 23.50 24.82
N ASN A 458 18.93 24.72 25.34
CA ASN A 458 17.65 25.42 25.41
C ASN A 458 17.37 26.22 24.13
N VAL A 459 16.50 25.68 23.28
CA VAL A 459 16.08 26.36 22.04
C VAL A 459 14.89 27.30 22.23
N ALA A 460 14.23 27.31 23.39
CA ALA A 460 13.04 28.14 23.62
C ALA A 460 13.35 29.64 23.69
N GLY A 461 14.60 30.01 23.96
CA GLY A 461 15.08 31.40 23.97
C GLY A 461 15.60 31.91 22.62
N ILE A 462 15.51 31.11 21.56
CA ILE A 462 16.04 31.48 20.23
C ILE A 462 14.95 32.25 19.48
N THR A 463 15.26 33.47 19.04
CA THR A 463 14.38 34.33 18.26
C THR A 463 15.01 34.66 16.91
N ASP A 464 14.17 35.07 15.94
CA ASP A 464 14.66 35.49 14.62
C ASP A 464 15.49 36.77 14.74
N LEU A 465 16.70 36.74 14.17
CA LEU A 465 17.56 37.91 14.08
C LEU A 465 17.00 38.86 13.00
N GLN A 466 16.25 39.89 13.42
CA GLN A 466 15.63 40.84 12.49
C GLN A 466 16.62 41.83 11.88
N GLN A 467 17.67 42.19 12.63
CA GLN A 467 18.73 43.10 12.20
C GLN A 467 20.06 42.64 12.82
N LEU A 468 21.17 42.80 12.09
CA LEU A 468 22.50 42.59 12.66
C LEU A 468 22.71 43.60 13.80
N PRO A 469 23.21 43.20 14.98
CA PRO A 469 23.59 44.14 16.03
C PRO A 469 24.70 45.08 15.52
N GLU A 470 24.61 46.38 15.82
CA GLU A 470 25.66 47.37 15.52
C GLU A 470 26.99 47.08 16.22
#